data_AF-A0A845XV74-F1
#
_entry.id   AF-A0A845XV74-F1
#
_cell.length_a   1.000
_cell.length_b   1.000
_cell.length_c   1.000
_cell.angle_alpha   90.00
_cell.angle_beta   90.00
_cell.angle_gamma   90.00
#
_symmetry.space_group_name_H-M   'P 1'
#
loop_
_entity.id
_entity.type
_entity.pdbx_description
1 polymer ?
#
loop_
_entity_poly.entity_id
_entity_poly.type
_entity_poly.pdbx_seq_one_letter_code
_entity_poly.pdbx_strand_id
1 'polypeptide(L)'
;NVATALSHGGRVNIVIPKLAKKSEAGVRDPYALLNWLGVTQAGKIDESIGAFKRSFGTHFMKRSRQEEKVREQGGKLAAIKNKIYGTELYGINLAVGGIGDTDFNSDIILPDGAHGHLLIVFRPPTTEKFGALEVGVETTAPGGASNEGYVHNWKSTEATANPLSSAGGAKAEKHGKGKLDWNRLSIVSLDEIDQTTVVAKEMENWLEKLERLKAFYDLLEKNERIITQDLVGKRDNFRGKITS
;
A
#
# COMPACT_ATOMS: atom_id res chain seq x y z
N ASN A 1 -5.05 10.65 5.48
CA ASN A 1 -5.15 10.93 4.03
C ASN A 1 -4.18 10.02 3.28
N VAL A 2 -4.62 8.80 2.97
CA VAL A 2 -3.84 7.74 2.29
C VAL A 2 -3.53 8.14 0.85
N ALA A 3 -4.53 8.65 0.13
CA ALA A 3 -4.40 9.06 -1.27
C ALA A 3 -3.31 10.13 -1.45
N THR A 4 -3.26 11.14 -0.58
CA THR A 4 -2.19 12.16 -0.63
C THR A 4 -0.81 11.60 -0.32
N ALA A 5 -0.71 10.68 0.64
CA ALA A 5 0.58 10.05 0.93
C ALA A 5 1.10 9.30 -0.31
N LEU A 6 0.24 8.53 -0.97
CA LEU A 6 0.59 7.78 -2.18
C LEU A 6 0.86 8.70 -3.39
N SER A 7 0.06 9.76 -3.57
CA SER A 7 0.19 10.66 -4.73
C SER A 7 1.52 11.39 -4.81
N HIS A 8 2.15 11.64 -3.65
CA HIS A 8 3.47 12.27 -3.57
C HIS A 8 4.62 11.25 -3.48
N GLY A 9 4.40 9.99 -3.87
CA GLY A 9 5.41 8.94 -3.82
C GLY A 9 5.78 8.50 -2.40
N GLY A 10 4.86 8.68 -1.46
CA GLY A 10 4.95 8.18 -0.09
C GLY A 10 4.40 6.75 0.04
N ARG A 11 4.40 6.28 1.27
CA ARG A 11 3.97 4.93 1.65
C ARG A 11 2.98 5.01 2.79
N VAL A 12 2.14 3.99 2.89
CA VAL A 12 1.19 3.79 3.99
C VAL A 12 1.44 2.44 4.60
N ASN A 13 1.52 2.43 5.92
CA ASN A 13 1.78 1.27 6.75
C ASN A 13 0.46 0.78 7.36
N ILE A 14 0.15 -0.49 7.18
CA ILE A 14 -1.04 -1.15 7.71
C ILE A 14 -0.58 -2.17 8.75
N VAL A 15 -1.08 -2.05 9.98
CA VAL A 15 -0.87 -3.02 11.05
C VAL A 15 -1.91 -4.11 10.93
N ILE A 16 -1.44 -5.35 10.87
CA ILE A 16 -2.29 -6.54 10.76
C ILE A 16 -2.37 -7.19 12.14
N PRO A 17 -3.57 -7.47 12.67
CA PRO A 17 -3.73 -8.16 13.93
C PRO A 17 -2.97 -9.50 13.99
N LYS A 18 -2.63 -9.94 15.19
CA LYS A 18 -2.05 -11.27 15.41
C LYS A 18 -3.02 -12.35 14.94
N LEU A 19 -2.48 -13.50 14.56
CA LEU A 19 -3.31 -14.66 14.23
C LEU A 19 -3.96 -15.21 15.50
N ALA A 20 -5.21 -15.64 15.37
CA ALA A 20 -5.90 -16.36 16.42
C ALA A 20 -5.20 -17.68 16.73
N LYS A 21 -5.12 -18.04 18.01
CA LYS A 21 -4.68 -19.38 18.42
C LYS A 21 -5.73 -20.42 18.03
N LYS A 22 -5.36 -21.72 18.07
CA LYS A 22 -6.30 -22.82 17.79
C LYS A 22 -7.56 -22.77 18.66
N SER A 23 -7.43 -22.30 19.90
CA SER A 23 -8.53 -22.19 20.88
C SER A 23 -9.35 -20.90 20.76
N GLU A 24 -8.96 -19.96 19.91
CA GLU A 24 -9.57 -18.63 19.80
C GLU A 24 -10.32 -18.51 18.48
N ALA A 25 -11.44 -17.80 18.45
CA ALA A 25 -12.07 -17.39 17.20
C ALA A 25 -11.22 -16.32 16.50
N GLY A 26 -11.17 -16.34 15.17
CA GLY A 26 -10.49 -15.32 14.37
C GLY A 26 -9.61 -15.86 13.25
N VAL A 27 -8.89 -14.95 12.61
CA VAL A 27 -8.10 -15.24 11.41
C VAL A 27 -6.87 -16.08 11.78
N ARG A 28 -6.69 -17.21 11.09
CA ARG A 28 -5.57 -18.15 11.29
C ARG A 28 -4.62 -18.24 10.09
N ASP A 29 -5.03 -17.73 8.93
CA ASP A 29 -4.20 -17.69 7.73
C ASP A 29 -3.27 -16.45 7.77
N PRO A 30 -1.94 -16.62 7.81
CA PRO A 30 -0.99 -15.51 7.75
C PRO A 30 -1.12 -14.66 6.49
N TYR A 31 -1.64 -15.21 5.38
CA TYR A 31 -1.76 -14.53 4.10
C TYR A 31 -3.16 -13.99 3.82
N ALA A 32 -4.09 -14.09 4.77
CA ALA A 32 -5.50 -13.71 4.58
C ALA A 32 -5.66 -12.31 3.96
N LEU A 33 -4.89 -11.33 4.42
CA LEU A 33 -4.96 -9.96 3.88
C LEU A 33 -4.47 -9.89 2.43
N LEU A 34 -3.36 -10.55 2.08
CA LEU A 34 -2.84 -10.52 0.71
C LEU A 34 -3.73 -11.32 -0.24
N ASN A 35 -4.32 -12.41 0.26
CA ASN A 35 -5.33 -13.18 -0.45
C ASN A 35 -6.55 -12.30 -0.75
N TRP A 36 -7.04 -11.56 0.25
CA TRP A 36 -8.15 -10.62 0.09
C TRP A 36 -7.83 -9.48 -0.88
N LEU A 37 -6.60 -8.97 -0.88
CA LEU A 37 -6.13 -7.96 -1.84
C LEU A 37 -5.91 -8.50 -3.26
N GLY A 38 -5.97 -9.83 -3.47
CA GLY A 38 -5.66 -10.47 -4.75
C GLY A 38 -4.17 -10.53 -5.10
N VAL A 39 -3.27 -10.11 -4.20
CA VAL A 39 -1.81 -10.16 -4.42
C VAL A 39 -1.30 -11.59 -4.34
N THR A 40 -1.96 -12.42 -3.53
CA THR A 40 -1.69 -13.84 -3.42
C THR A 40 -2.96 -14.66 -3.62
N GLN A 41 -2.81 -15.91 -4.03
CA GLN A 41 -3.83 -16.95 -3.97
C GLN A 41 -3.32 -18.09 -3.09
N ALA A 42 -4.02 -18.38 -2.00
CA ALA A 42 -3.60 -19.35 -0.99
C ALA A 42 -2.14 -19.15 -0.51
N GLY A 43 -1.73 -17.89 -0.34
CA GLY A 43 -0.39 -17.51 0.10
C GLY A 43 0.73 -17.64 -0.94
N LYS A 44 0.40 -17.97 -2.19
CA LYS A 44 1.32 -17.89 -3.34
C LYS A 44 1.04 -16.64 -4.14
N ILE A 45 2.07 -15.98 -4.66
CA ILE A 45 1.89 -14.78 -5.48
C ILE A 45 0.97 -15.05 -6.68
N ASP A 46 0.07 -14.12 -6.96
CA ASP A 46 -0.79 -14.17 -8.14
C ASP A 46 -0.16 -13.39 -9.30
N GLU A 47 0.56 -14.10 -10.18
CA GLU A 47 1.19 -13.49 -11.35
C GLU A 47 0.17 -13.02 -12.39
N SER A 48 -1.10 -13.48 -12.34
CA SER A 48 -2.14 -13.12 -13.31
C SER A 48 -2.55 -11.65 -13.23
N ILE A 49 -2.35 -11.01 -12.08
CA ILE A 49 -2.56 -9.57 -11.88
C ILE A 49 -1.30 -8.73 -12.17
N GLY A 50 -0.25 -9.36 -12.72
CA GLY A 50 1.05 -8.72 -12.95
C GLY A 50 1.88 -8.53 -11.68
N ALA A 51 1.55 -9.22 -10.59
CA ALA A 51 2.36 -9.20 -9.38
C ALA A 51 3.64 -10.03 -9.56
N PHE A 52 4.76 -9.51 -9.07
CA PHE A 52 6.04 -10.20 -9.10
C PHE A 52 6.80 -10.05 -7.78
N LYS A 53 7.69 -11.01 -7.49
CA LYS A 53 8.54 -10.97 -6.30
C LYS A 53 9.78 -10.11 -6.56
N ARG A 54 10.11 -9.25 -5.60
CA ARG A 54 11.32 -8.42 -5.63
C ARG A 54 12.47 -9.12 -4.91
N SER A 55 13.66 -9.03 -5.48
CA SER A 55 14.90 -9.61 -4.91
C SER A 55 15.52 -8.74 -3.81
N PHE A 56 15.20 -7.43 -3.78
CA PHE A 56 15.66 -6.50 -2.76
C PHE A 56 14.66 -5.34 -2.56
N GLY A 57 14.73 -4.73 -1.37
CA GLY A 57 13.92 -3.59 -1.00
C GLY A 57 14.67 -2.76 0.04
N THR A 58 14.60 -1.43 -0.12
CA THR A 58 15.23 -0.44 0.78
C THR A 58 14.37 -0.11 1.99
N HIS A 59 13.20 -0.75 2.14
CA HIS A 59 12.22 -0.53 3.20
C HIS A 59 12.03 -1.80 4.01
N PHE A 60 12.11 -1.70 5.34
CA PHE A 60 11.89 -2.79 6.28
C PHE A 60 10.96 -2.34 7.40
N MET A 61 9.90 -3.10 7.65
CA MET A 61 9.00 -2.82 8.77
C MET A 61 9.42 -3.57 10.04
N LYS A 62 9.83 -2.81 11.06
CA LYS A 62 10.00 -3.34 12.41
C LYS A 62 8.62 -3.40 13.08
N ARG A 63 8.19 -4.61 13.45
CA ARG A 63 6.91 -4.88 14.12
C ARG A 63 7.06 -5.06 15.63
N SER A 64 6.07 -4.61 16.39
CA SER A 64 5.98 -4.81 17.83
C SER A 64 5.34 -6.17 18.18
N ARG A 65 5.68 -6.70 19.36
CA ARG A 65 4.98 -7.85 19.97
C ARG A 65 3.82 -7.41 20.86
N GLN A 66 3.92 -6.20 21.41
CA GLN A 66 3.09 -5.74 22.53
C GLN A 66 2.11 -4.64 22.12
N GLU A 67 2.45 -3.88 21.08
CA GLU A 67 1.66 -2.73 20.63
C GLU A 67 1.27 -2.90 19.16
N GLU A 68 0.14 -2.33 18.76
CA GLU A 68 -0.26 -2.20 17.34
C GLU A 68 0.57 -1.12 16.63
N LYS A 69 1.89 -1.32 16.61
CA LYS A 69 2.85 -0.39 16.01
C LYS A 69 3.79 -1.13 15.08
N VAL A 70 3.96 -0.52 13.91
CA VAL A 70 4.99 -0.84 12.93
C VAL A 70 5.81 0.41 12.69
N ARG A 71 7.12 0.23 12.49
CA ARG A 71 8.07 1.30 12.25
C ARG A 71 8.84 1.00 10.99
N GLU A 72 8.76 1.89 10.00
CA GLU A 72 9.54 1.77 8.78
C GLU A 72 11.02 2.06 9.08
N GLN A 73 11.91 1.26 8.52
CA GLN A 73 13.36 1.47 8.55
C GLN A 73 13.87 1.43 7.12
N GLY A 74 14.43 2.56 6.67
CA GLY A 74 15.00 2.70 5.34
C GLY A 74 16.47 2.29 5.23
N GLY A 75 16.96 2.20 4.00
CA GLY A 75 18.38 2.15 3.65
C GLY A 75 18.96 0.76 3.44
N LYS A 76 20.28 0.67 3.22
CA LYS A 76 20.99 -0.59 2.86
C LYS A 76 20.81 -1.72 3.89
N LEU A 77 20.65 -1.37 5.17
CA LEU A 77 20.39 -2.34 6.24
C LEU A 77 18.98 -2.94 6.17
N ALA A 78 18.03 -2.29 5.50
CA ALA A 78 16.67 -2.80 5.32
C ALA A 78 16.66 -4.04 4.42
N ALA A 79 17.44 -4.04 3.34
CA ALA A 79 17.53 -5.19 2.42
C ALA A 79 18.01 -6.46 3.14
N ILE A 80 19.04 -6.34 3.98
CA ILE A 80 19.55 -7.45 4.80
C ILE A 80 18.49 -7.92 5.80
N LYS A 81 17.84 -6.97 6.48
CA LYS A 81 16.77 -7.30 7.45
C LYS A 81 15.60 -8.00 6.77
N ASN A 82 15.17 -7.57 5.59
CA ASN A 82 14.08 -8.20 4.86
C ASN A 82 14.33 -9.70 4.65
N LYS A 83 15.54 -10.06 4.22
CA LYS A 83 15.95 -11.45 4.06
C LYS A 83 15.94 -12.24 5.37
N ILE A 84 16.47 -11.66 6.46
CA ILE A 84 16.58 -12.34 7.77
C ILE A 84 15.20 -12.53 8.44
N TYR A 85 14.30 -11.56 8.26
CA TYR A 85 13.10 -11.44 9.05
C TYR A 85 11.82 -11.93 8.36
N GLY A 86 11.98 -12.66 7.24
CA GLY A 86 10.89 -13.21 6.46
C GLY A 86 9.96 -12.13 5.91
N THR A 87 10.52 -10.99 5.51
CA THR A 87 9.75 -9.96 4.80
C THR A 87 9.62 -10.40 3.35
N GLU A 88 8.41 -10.32 2.83
CA GLU A 88 8.11 -10.54 1.43
C GLU A 88 7.97 -9.21 0.73
N LEU A 89 8.58 -9.13 -0.45
CA LEU A 89 8.62 -7.91 -1.24
C LEU A 89 7.97 -8.23 -2.57
N TYR A 90 6.86 -7.56 -2.85
CA TYR A 90 6.12 -7.70 -4.09
C TYR A 90 6.08 -6.37 -4.83
N GLY A 91 5.87 -6.46 -6.13
CA GLY A 91 5.73 -5.35 -7.03
C GLY A 91 4.59 -5.60 -8.00
N ILE A 92 3.87 -4.54 -8.37
CA ILE A 92 2.94 -4.54 -9.51
C ILE A 92 3.28 -3.30 -10.32
N ASN A 93 3.59 -3.46 -11.61
CA ASN A 93 3.84 -2.31 -12.46
C ASN A 93 2.52 -1.64 -12.82
N LEU A 94 2.51 -0.31 -12.82
CA LEU A 94 1.33 0.51 -13.05
C LEU A 94 1.51 1.29 -14.35
N ALA A 95 0.40 1.50 -15.06
CA ALA A 95 0.31 2.41 -16.20
C ALA A 95 -0.25 3.76 -15.72
N VAL A 96 0.48 4.47 -14.86
CA VAL A 96 0.00 5.74 -14.29
C VAL A 96 -0.01 6.80 -15.39
N GLY A 97 -1.18 7.41 -15.60
CA GLY A 97 -1.40 8.37 -16.69
C GLY A 97 -2.36 7.88 -17.76
N GLY A 98 -2.66 6.57 -17.81
CA GLY A 98 -3.60 5.98 -18.76
C GLY A 98 -2.89 5.01 -19.72
N ILE A 99 -3.32 3.75 -19.75
CA ILE A 99 -2.70 2.76 -20.63
C ILE A 99 -2.93 3.12 -22.10
N GLY A 100 -1.86 3.13 -22.90
CA GLY A 100 -1.93 3.46 -24.33
C GLY A 100 -1.90 4.96 -24.65
N ASP A 101 -2.02 5.83 -23.64
CA ASP A 101 -1.75 7.25 -23.80
C ASP A 101 -0.24 7.51 -23.88
N THR A 102 0.14 8.71 -24.32
CA THR A 102 1.55 9.13 -24.36
C THR A 102 1.92 9.95 -23.14
N ASP A 103 3.12 9.73 -22.59
CA ASP A 103 3.67 10.56 -21.53
C ASP A 103 4.25 11.89 -22.07
N PHE A 104 4.89 12.68 -21.19
CA PHE A 104 5.46 13.99 -21.57
C PHE A 104 6.67 13.89 -22.52
N ASN A 105 7.27 12.71 -22.67
CA ASN A 105 8.33 12.42 -23.65
C ASN A 105 7.77 11.76 -24.92
N SER A 106 6.45 11.63 -25.04
CA SER A 106 5.77 10.92 -26.13
C SER A 106 5.97 9.40 -26.15
N ASP A 107 6.42 8.81 -25.03
CA ASP A 107 6.49 7.36 -24.86
C ASP A 107 5.10 6.80 -24.54
N ILE A 108 4.79 5.59 -25.03
CA ILE A 108 3.52 4.94 -24.75
C ILE A 108 3.51 4.44 -23.29
N ILE A 109 2.50 4.86 -22.55
CA ILE A 109 2.30 4.48 -21.15
C ILE A 109 1.87 3.01 -21.08
N LEU A 110 2.71 2.19 -20.46
CA LEU A 110 2.53 0.76 -20.24
C LEU A 110 2.82 0.38 -18.78
N PRO A 111 2.29 -0.75 -18.26
CA PRO A 111 2.65 -1.27 -16.94
C PRO A 111 4.03 -1.97 -16.99
N ASP A 112 5.06 -1.23 -17.34
CA ASP A 112 6.44 -1.70 -17.53
C ASP A 112 7.37 -1.37 -16.35
N GLY A 113 6.87 -0.59 -15.39
CA GLY A 113 7.61 -0.14 -14.22
C GLY A 113 8.38 1.16 -14.44
N ALA A 114 8.37 1.73 -15.64
CA ALA A 114 8.83 3.09 -15.91
C ALA A 114 7.72 4.12 -15.65
N HIS A 115 6.47 3.73 -15.90
CA HIS A 115 5.26 4.56 -15.75
C HIS A 115 4.56 4.42 -14.39
N GLY A 116 5.30 3.96 -13.38
CA GLY A 116 4.80 3.75 -12.02
C GLY A 116 4.89 2.30 -11.56
N HIS A 117 5.02 2.14 -10.25
CA HIS A 117 5.24 0.86 -9.63
C HIS A 117 4.59 0.82 -8.24
N LEU A 118 3.71 -0.13 -7.99
CA LEU A 118 3.19 -0.41 -6.67
C LEU A 118 4.20 -1.25 -5.89
N LEU A 119 4.77 -0.67 -4.84
CA LEU A 119 5.57 -1.39 -3.86
C LEU A 119 4.65 -2.01 -2.80
N ILE A 120 4.87 -3.28 -2.53
CA ILE A 120 4.23 -4.02 -1.44
C ILE A 120 5.32 -4.65 -0.57
N VAL A 121 5.43 -4.20 0.68
CA VAL A 121 6.30 -4.84 1.70
C VAL A 121 5.40 -5.56 2.68
N PHE A 122 5.49 -6.88 2.74
CA PHE A 122 4.62 -7.69 3.58
C PHE A 122 5.40 -8.45 4.64
N ARG A 123 4.88 -8.42 5.88
CA ARG A 123 5.35 -9.23 6.98
C ARG A 123 4.17 -9.98 7.58
N PRO A 124 4.08 -11.31 7.35
CA PRO A 124 2.93 -12.07 7.82
C PRO A 124 2.77 -11.98 9.35
N PRO A 125 1.55 -11.79 9.88
CA PRO A 125 1.28 -11.92 11.31
C PRO A 125 1.59 -13.33 11.81
N THR A 126 1.83 -13.45 13.11
CA THR A 126 1.88 -14.75 13.81
C THR A 126 0.97 -14.69 15.02
N THR A 127 0.81 -15.80 15.75
CA THR A 127 0.07 -15.80 17.03
C THR A 127 0.70 -14.89 18.08
N GLU A 128 2.00 -14.58 17.94
CA GLU A 128 2.77 -13.80 18.91
C GLU A 128 3.06 -12.37 18.46
N LYS A 129 3.04 -12.10 17.16
CA LYS A 129 3.51 -10.84 16.56
C LYS A 129 2.49 -10.32 15.56
N PHE A 130 2.20 -9.02 15.64
CA PHE A 130 1.43 -8.33 14.63
C PHE A 130 2.06 -8.49 13.25
N GLY A 131 1.24 -8.55 12.22
CA GLY A 131 1.69 -8.45 10.84
C GLY A 131 1.83 -6.99 10.43
N ALA A 132 2.40 -6.79 9.26
CA ALA A 132 2.56 -5.47 8.70
C ALA A 132 2.48 -5.53 7.18
N LEU A 133 1.85 -4.53 6.58
CA LEU A 133 1.79 -4.33 5.15
C LEU A 133 2.13 -2.87 4.84
N GLU A 134 3.17 -2.62 4.07
CA GLU A 134 3.47 -1.31 3.51
C GLU A 134 3.04 -1.30 2.05
N VAL A 135 2.29 -0.27 1.65
CA VAL A 135 1.93 -0.04 0.27
C VAL A 135 2.44 1.34 -0.13
N GLY A 136 3.12 1.43 -1.26
CA GLY A 136 3.62 2.68 -1.82
C GLY A 136 3.45 2.72 -3.33
N VAL A 137 3.23 3.91 -3.88
CA VAL A 137 3.34 4.14 -5.32
C VAL A 137 4.71 4.75 -5.56
N GLU A 138 5.63 3.95 -6.09
CA GLU A 138 6.97 4.37 -6.50
C GLU A 138 6.92 4.87 -7.95
N THR A 139 7.78 5.85 -8.27
CA THR A 139 7.85 6.38 -9.64
C THR A 139 8.34 5.31 -10.62
N THR A 140 9.25 4.46 -10.17
CA THR A 140 9.90 3.45 -11.00
C THR A 140 10.19 2.17 -10.25
N ALA A 141 10.06 1.05 -10.95
CA ALA A 141 10.47 -0.25 -10.46
C ALA A 141 12.00 -0.31 -10.19
N PRO A 142 12.47 -1.18 -9.28
CA PRO A 142 13.90 -1.37 -9.04
C PRO A 142 14.66 -1.79 -10.30
N GLY A 143 15.78 -1.14 -10.57
CA GLY A 143 16.64 -1.41 -11.73
C GLY A 143 16.21 -0.74 -13.03
N GLY A 144 15.01 -0.13 -13.06
CA GLY A 144 14.49 0.61 -14.22
C GLY A 144 15.02 2.04 -14.30
N ALA A 145 15.03 2.57 -15.52
CA ALA A 145 15.12 4.01 -15.76
C ALA A 145 13.72 4.62 -15.66
N SER A 146 13.62 5.81 -15.08
CA SER A 146 12.40 6.62 -15.13
C SER A 146 12.31 7.34 -16.46
N ASN A 147 11.12 7.80 -16.81
CA ASN A 147 10.88 8.58 -18.02
C ASN A 147 11.69 9.90 -17.99
N GLU A 148 12.02 10.40 -16.81
CA GLU A 148 12.90 11.55 -16.58
C GLU A 148 14.40 11.19 -16.60
N GLY A 149 14.78 9.95 -16.93
CA GLY A 149 16.16 9.49 -17.04
C GLY A 149 16.84 9.10 -15.72
N TYR A 150 16.10 8.99 -14.61
CA TYR A 150 16.66 8.57 -13.32
C TYR A 150 16.69 7.05 -13.18
N VAL A 151 17.86 6.48 -12.88
CA VAL A 151 17.98 5.04 -12.60
C VAL A 151 17.70 4.76 -11.12
N HIS A 152 16.68 3.94 -10.84
CA HIS A 152 16.38 3.50 -9.47
C HIS A 152 17.23 2.26 -9.12
N ASN A 153 18.35 2.45 -8.43
CA ASN A 153 19.22 1.36 -8.00
C ASN A 153 19.36 1.34 -6.47
N TRP A 154 20.10 0.37 -5.94
CA TRP A 154 20.31 0.20 -4.50
C TRP A 154 21.04 1.37 -3.80
N LYS A 155 21.63 2.29 -4.57
CA LYS A 155 22.24 3.55 -4.07
C LYS A 155 21.25 4.72 -4.08
N SER A 156 20.12 4.59 -4.78
CA SER A 156 19.05 5.60 -4.78
C SER A 156 18.45 5.70 -3.40
N THR A 157 18.40 6.93 -2.89
CA THR A 157 17.71 7.31 -1.66
C THR A 157 16.44 8.06 -2.04
N GLU A 158 15.52 8.22 -1.10
CA GLU A 158 14.32 9.04 -1.35
C GLU A 158 14.67 10.49 -1.77
N ALA A 159 15.84 10.99 -1.36
CA ALA A 159 16.37 12.30 -1.73
C ALA A 159 17.10 12.35 -3.09
N THR A 160 17.44 11.20 -3.68
CA THR A 160 18.15 11.10 -4.98
C THR A 160 17.35 10.35 -6.05
N ALA A 161 16.15 9.87 -5.70
CA ALA A 161 15.15 9.37 -6.62
C ALA A 161 14.37 10.54 -7.24
N ASN A 162 13.75 10.31 -8.41
CA ASN A 162 12.99 11.30 -9.19
C ASN A 162 12.18 12.28 -8.30
N PRO A 163 12.33 13.62 -8.45
CA PRO A 163 11.65 14.63 -7.63
C PRO A 163 10.12 14.56 -7.69
N LEU A 164 9.56 13.96 -8.76
CA LEU A 164 8.13 13.79 -8.97
C LEU A 164 7.70 12.32 -8.76
N SER A 165 6.47 12.15 -8.29
CA SER A 165 5.74 10.89 -8.32
C SER A 165 5.10 10.70 -9.69
N SER A 166 4.93 9.46 -10.17
CA SER A 166 4.15 9.18 -11.39
C SER A 166 2.70 9.66 -11.26
N ALA A 167 2.18 9.81 -10.03
CA ALA A 167 0.86 10.37 -9.77
C ALA A 167 0.84 11.91 -9.70
N GLY A 168 1.90 12.59 -10.14
CA GLY A 168 1.98 14.04 -10.29
C GLY A 168 2.29 14.85 -9.02
N GLY A 169 2.37 14.21 -7.85
CA GLY A 169 2.75 14.90 -6.60
C GLY A 169 4.26 15.10 -6.47
N ALA A 170 4.68 16.31 -6.08
CA ALA A 170 6.08 16.58 -5.78
C ALA A 170 6.52 15.91 -4.47
N LYS A 171 7.58 15.09 -4.50
CA LYS A 171 8.03 14.36 -3.30
C LYS A 171 8.48 15.29 -2.17
N ALA A 172 8.95 16.49 -2.50
CA ALA A 172 9.31 17.53 -1.55
C ALA A 172 8.11 18.10 -0.78
N GLU A 173 6.90 18.00 -1.35
CA GLU A 173 5.66 18.57 -0.79
C GLU A 173 4.80 17.51 -0.06
N LYS A 174 5.37 16.35 0.25
CA LYS A 174 4.69 15.30 1.04
C LYS A 174 4.03 15.90 2.29
N HIS A 175 2.70 15.93 2.31
CA HIS A 175 1.92 16.42 3.44
C HIS A 175 1.74 15.34 4.53
N GLY A 176 1.75 15.79 5.79
CA GLY A 176 1.92 14.95 6.99
C GLY A 176 3.28 15.25 7.63
N LYS A 177 3.41 15.30 8.95
CA LYS A 177 4.67 15.68 9.63
C LYS A 177 5.78 14.64 9.44
N GLY A 178 6.34 14.53 8.23
CA GLY A 178 7.74 14.22 7.91
C GLY A 178 8.39 12.98 8.54
N LYS A 179 7.64 12.01 9.07
CA LYS A 179 8.20 10.76 9.56
C LYS A 179 7.32 9.62 9.09
N LEU A 180 7.94 8.70 8.35
CA LEU A 180 7.43 7.41 7.88
C LEU A 180 6.63 6.64 8.97
N ASP A 181 6.91 6.94 10.24
CA ASP A 181 6.22 6.41 11.43
C ASP A 181 4.75 6.85 11.61
N TRP A 182 4.23 7.82 10.83
CA TRP A 182 2.92 8.47 11.07
C TRP A 182 1.80 8.12 10.07
N ASN A 183 2.12 7.58 8.90
CA ASN A 183 1.10 7.10 7.94
C ASN A 183 0.73 5.65 8.27
N ARG A 184 0.20 5.43 9.48
CA ARG A 184 -0.16 4.11 9.98
C ARG A 184 -1.68 3.97 10.08
N LEU A 185 -2.20 2.87 9.55
CA LEU A 185 -3.56 2.41 9.75
C LEU A 185 -3.52 1.10 10.52
N SER A 186 -4.43 0.92 11.48
CA SER A 186 -4.68 -0.40 12.05
C SER A 186 -5.91 -0.98 11.35
N ILE A 187 -5.90 -2.26 10.96
CA ILE A 187 -7.10 -2.85 10.34
C ILE A 187 -8.27 -2.83 11.33
N VAL A 188 -8.01 -2.92 12.62
CA VAL A 188 -9.07 -2.85 13.65
C VAL A 188 -9.61 -1.43 13.86
N SER A 189 -8.90 -0.38 13.44
CA SER A 189 -9.41 0.99 13.50
C SER A 189 -10.37 1.32 12.35
N LEU A 190 -10.70 0.37 11.47
CA LEU A 190 -11.77 0.50 10.48
C LEU A 190 -13.16 0.61 11.12
N ASP A 191 -13.26 0.30 12.42
CA ASP A 191 -14.49 0.40 13.22
C ASP A 191 -15.04 1.83 13.34
N GLU A 192 -14.25 2.87 13.03
CA GLU A 192 -14.73 4.27 13.00
C GLU A 192 -15.57 4.61 11.75
N ILE A 193 -15.65 3.71 10.76
CA ILE A 193 -16.45 3.89 9.54
C ILE A 193 -17.94 3.54 9.78
N ASP A 194 -18.31 3.00 10.95
CA ASP A 194 -19.66 2.49 11.18
C ASP A 194 -20.50 3.35 12.15
N GLN A 195 -21.30 4.24 11.57
CA GLN A 195 -22.60 4.64 12.15
C GLN A 195 -23.73 4.67 11.11
N THR A 196 -23.50 4.32 9.84
CA THR A 196 -24.50 4.65 8.80
C THR A 196 -24.99 3.53 7.89
N THR A 197 -24.49 2.28 7.95
CA THR A 197 -25.02 1.30 6.97
C THR A 197 -25.02 -0.18 7.40
N VAL A 198 -26.22 -0.60 7.85
CA VAL A 198 -26.89 -1.89 7.57
C VAL A 198 -26.30 -3.16 8.19
N VAL A 199 -26.94 -3.62 9.29
CA VAL A 199 -27.13 -4.99 9.88
C VAL A 199 -26.34 -5.37 11.14
N ALA A 200 -27.10 -5.63 12.20
CA ALA A 200 -26.74 -5.84 13.61
C ALA A 200 -26.12 -7.22 13.97
N LYS A 201 -25.29 -7.81 13.09
CA LYS A 201 -24.48 -8.97 13.48
C LYS A 201 -23.07 -8.50 13.80
N GLU A 202 -22.64 -8.69 15.05
CA GLU A 202 -21.25 -8.53 15.44
C GLU A 202 -20.38 -9.43 14.54
N MET A 203 -19.36 -8.84 13.92
CA MET A 203 -18.43 -9.58 13.09
C MET A 203 -17.35 -10.20 13.97
N GLU A 204 -17.04 -11.48 13.77
CA GLU A 204 -16.20 -12.26 14.67
C GLU A 204 -14.72 -11.90 14.54
N ASN A 205 -14.33 -11.33 13.40
CA ASN A 205 -12.95 -10.96 13.13
C ASN A 205 -12.81 -9.85 12.08
N TRP A 206 -11.59 -9.35 11.91
CA TRP A 206 -11.28 -8.25 11.00
C TRP A 206 -11.40 -8.59 9.51
N LEU A 207 -11.28 -9.86 9.12
CA LEU A 207 -11.38 -10.25 7.71
C LEU A 207 -12.83 -10.19 7.24
N GLU A 208 -13.76 -10.69 8.06
CA GLU A 208 -15.20 -10.55 7.80
C GLU A 208 -15.62 -9.09 7.63
N LYS A 209 -15.02 -8.19 8.43
CA LYS A 209 -15.24 -6.74 8.29
C LYS A 209 -14.82 -6.23 6.93
N LEU A 210 -13.64 -6.62 6.44
CA LEU A 210 -13.15 -6.25 5.12
C LEU A 210 -14.02 -6.83 3.99
N GLU A 211 -14.43 -8.10 4.10
CA GLU A 211 -15.32 -8.75 3.13
C GLU A 211 -16.66 -8.04 3.03
N ARG A 212 -17.23 -7.62 4.16
CA ARG A 212 -18.48 -6.86 4.18
C ARG A 212 -18.32 -5.46 3.60
N LEU A 213 -17.24 -4.75 3.95
CA LEU A 213 -16.94 -3.44 3.35
C LEU A 213 -16.78 -3.55 1.83
N LYS A 214 -16.11 -4.61 1.35
CA LYS A 214 -16.00 -4.90 -0.07
C LYS A 214 -17.38 -5.17 -0.69
N ALA A 215 -18.19 -6.04 -0.10
CA ALA A 215 -19.52 -6.35 -0.61
C ALA A 215 -20.43 -5.12 -0.66
N PHE A 216 -20.32 -4.23 0.32
CA PHE A 216 -21.03 -2.96 0.32
C PHE A 216 -20.53 -2.03 -0.80
N TYR A 217 -19.22 -1.93 -0.99
CA TYR A 217 -18.63 -1.19 -2.11
C TYR A 217 -19.12 -1.74 -3.46
N ASP A 218 -19.01 -3.05 -3.67
CA ASP A 218 -19.44 -3.73 -4.89
C ASP A 218 -20.94 -3.48 -5.17
N LEU A 219 -21.76 -3.45 -4.11
CA LEU A 219 -23.18 -3.09 -4.22
C LEU A 219 -23.38 -1.64 -4.65
N LEU A 220 -22.66 -0.70 -4.04
CA LEU A 220 -22.77 0.71 -4.41
C LEU A 220 -22.30 0.96 -5.85
N GLU A 221 -21.20 0.34 -6.26
CA GLU A 221 -20.66 0.41 -7.62
C GLU A 221 -21.63 -0.19 -8.64
N LYS A 222 -22.18 -1.39 -8.37
CA LYS A 222 -23.19 -2.03 -9.23
C LYS A 222 -24.46 -1.20 -9.41
N ASN A 223 -24.84 -0.42 -8.40
CA ASN A 223 -25.99 0.47 -8.47
C ASN A 223 -25.63 1.89 -8.93
N GLU A 224 -24.41 2.10 -9.45
CA GLU A 224 -23.90 3.39 -9.95
C GLU A 224 -23.99 4.52 -8.90
N ARG A 225 -24.01 4.16 -7.61
CA ARG A 225 -24.10 5.11 -6.50
C ARG A 225 -22.75 5.69 -6.11
N ILE A 226 -21.69 4.99 -6.48
CA ILE A 226 -20.30 5.43 -6.40
C ILE A 226 -19.59 4.97 -7.66
N ILE A 227 -18.62 5.75 -8.11
CA ILE A 227 -17.59 5.33 -9.05
C ILE A 227 -16.25 5.30 -8.33
N THR A 228 -15.25 4.61 -8.89
CA THR A 228 -13.89 4.56 -8.29
C THR A 228 -13.31 5.97 -8.04
N GLN A 229 -13.71 6.97 -8.83
CA GLN A 229 -13.33 8.37 -8.62
C GLN A 229 -13.90 9.00 -7.34
N ASP A 230 -15.01 8.47 -6.80
CA ASP A 230 -15.58 8.95 -5.54
C ASP A 230 -14.76 8.47 -4.31
N LEU A 231 -13.98 7.39 -4.47
CA LEU A 231 -13.11 6.86 -3.41
C LEU A 231 -11.82 7.66 -3.25
N VAL A 232 -11.33 8.28 -4.32
CA VAL A 232 -10.25 9.28 -4.26
C VAL A 232 -10.91 10.59 -3.86
N GLY A 233 -11.16 10.75 -2.55
CA GLY A 233 -11.99 11.82 -1.97
C GLY A 233 -11.85 13.20 -2.63
N LYS A 234 -12.97 13.95 -2.68
CA LYS A 234 -13.08 15.23 -3.40
C LYS A 234 -11.91 16.18 -3.11
N ARG A 235 -11.33 16.76 -4.18
CA ARG A 235 -10.26 17.78 -4.14
C ARG A 235 -10.54 18.98 -3.23
N ASP A 236 -11.79 19.19 -2.82
CA ASP A 236 -12.19 20.34 -2.01
C ASP A 236 -11.50 20.39 -0.64
N ASN A 237 -11.07 19.25 -0.10
CA ASN A 237 -10.29 19.19 1.14
C ASN A 237 -8.83 19.73 1.01
N PHE A 238 -8.38 20.09 -0.21
CA PHE A 238 -7.08 20.72 -0.46
C PHE A 238 -7.13 22.24 -0.63
N ARG A 239 -8.32 22.82 -0.85
CA ARG A 239 -8.44 24.26 -1.13
C ARG A 239 -8.29 25.16 0.10
N GLY A 240 -8.26 24.60 1.31
CA GLY A 240 -8.18 25.35 2.57
C GLY A 240 -6.80 25.94 2.94
N LYS A 241 -5.80 25.97 2.05
CA LYS A 241 -4.47 26.53 2.36
C LYS A 241 -3.87 27.45 1.29
N ILE A 242 -4.68 27.94 0.35
CA ILE A 242 -4.26 29.02 -0.56
C ILE A 242 -5.23 30.19 -0.37
N THR A 243 -5.24 30.78 0.82
CA THR A 243 -5.68 32.16 1.04
C THR A 243 -4.93 32.72 2.25
N SER A 244 -4.25 33.85 1.99
CA SER A 244 -3.41 34.72 2.84
C SER A 244 -2.08 34.15 3.36
#